data_AF-A0A0C4E0W7-F1
#
_entry.id   AF-A0A0C4E0W7-F1
#
_cell.length_a   1.000
_cell.length_b   1.000
_cell.length_c   1.000
_cell.angle_alpha   90.00
_cell.angle_beta   90.00
_cell.angle_gamma   90.00
#
_symmetry.space_group_name_H-M   'P 1'
#
loop_
_entity.id
_entity.type
_entity.pdbx_description
1 polymer ?
#
loop_
_entity_poly.entity_id
_entity_poly.type
_entity_poly.pdbx_seq_one_letter_code
_entity_poly.pdbx_strand_id
1 'polypeptide(L)'
;MVGFKTLALHLAAVLPALAAPVDKQATQVVPNSYIITLKQGASAASFQNHLSWVGDVHRRSVSKRDTTGVDKVFDLDGFTAYSGSFDAATLQEIKKSDEVAFVEPDQVWDLYTLSTQSGAPWGLGSISHRKPNSTDYVYDPAGLGADHYAYIIDTGLDTEHVEFEGRGTLGYNAYPNSQFIDKIGHGTHVAGTIAGKTYGVAKKASIVSVRVFDTGSSTTAIVLDGFSWAVKDITAKGRQAKSVISMSLGE
;
A
#
# COMPACT_ATOMS: atom_id res chain seq x y z
N MET A 1 -10.88 -31.36 -1.99
CA MET A 1 -11.19 -30.19 -2.84
C MET A 1 -10.18 -29.11 -2.44
N VAL A 2 -9.19 -28.83 -3.29
CA VAL A 2 -8.01 -28.01 -2.94
C VAL A 2 -7.72 -27.12 -4.16
N GLY A 3 -8.28 -25.90 -4.16
CA GLY A 3 -7.93 -24.83 -5.13
C GLY A 3 -6.76 -24.00 -4.62
N PHE A 4 -6.22 -23.07 -5.41
CA PHE A 4 -4.98 -22.31 -5.08
C PHE A 4 -5.00 -21.53 -3.76
N LYS A 5 -6.17 -21.28 -3.15
CA LYS A 5 -6.29 -20.87 -1.73
C LYS A 5 -5.64 -21.84 -0.72
N THR A 6 -5.29 -23.05 -1.15
CA THR A 6 -4.76 -24.11 -0.29
C THR A 6 -3.27 -24.38 -0.51
N LEU A 7 -2.64 -23.84 -1.57
CA LEU A 7 -1.19 -23.98 -1.77
C LEU A 7 -0.40 -23.24 -0.66
N ALA A 8 -0.95 -22.12 -0.16
CA ALA A 8 -0.40 -21.41 1.01
C ALA A 8 -0.65 -22.14 2.36
N LEU A 9 -1.57 -23.12 2.41
CA LEU A 9 -1.89 -23.83 3.66
C LEU A 9 -1.05 -25.10 3.87
N HIS A 10 -0.31 -25.56 2.87
CA HIS A 10 0.44 -26.84 2.94
C HIS A 10 1.94 -26.66 3.25
N LEU A 11 2.38 -25.42 3.54
CA LEU A 11 3.67 -25.13 4.20
C LEU A 11 3.52 -24.57 5.63
N ALA A 12 2.31 -24.45 6.15
CA ALA A 12 2.05 -23.89 7.48
C ALA A 12 1.42 -24.95 8.40
N ALA A 13 2.22 -25.94 8.79
CA ALA A 13 1.89 -26.72 9.98
C ALA A 13 2.49 -26.01 11.22
N VAL A 14 1.57 -25.59 12.09
CA VAL A 14 1.75 -25.12 13.49
C VAL A 14 2.08 -23.63 13.67
N LEU A 15 1.03 -22.82 13.83
CA LEU A 15 0.80 -21.88 14.94
C LEU A 15 -0.63 -21.33 14.83
N PRO A 16 -1.43 -21.25 15.92
CA PRO A 16 -2.78 -20.72 15.86
C PRO A 16 -2.74 -19.19 15.91
N ALA A 17 -3.04 -18.53 14.79
CA ALA A 17 -3.29 -17.09 14.77
C ALA A 17 -4.69 -16.85 14.20
N LEU A 18 -5.50 -16.07 14.93
CA LEU A 18 -6.81 -15.59 14.49
C LEU A 18 -6.67 -14.92 13.12
N ALA A 19 -7.28 -15.51 12.09
CA ALA A 19 -7.34 -14.89 10.77
C ALA A 19 -8.37 -13.74 10.81
N ALA A 20 -7.87 -12.51 10.66
CA ALA A 20 -8.67 -11.35 10.31
C ALA A 20 -9.37 -11.57 8.95
N PRO A 21 -10.54 -10.96 8.70
CA PRO A 21 -11.23 -11.11 7.43
C PRO A 21 -10.36 -10.55 6.30
N VAL A 22 -9.99 -11.43 5.36
CA VAL A 22 -9.32 -11.03 4.11
C VAL A 22 -10.33 -10.26 3.29
N ASP A 23 -10.08 -8.97 3.13
CA ASP A 23 -10.86 -8.11 2.25
C ASP A 23 -10.74 -8.62 0.80
N LYS A 24 -11.86 -8.77 0.09
CA LYS A 24 -11.87 -9.27 -1.28
C LYS A 24 -11.36 -8.17 -2.21
N GLN A 25 -10.05 -8.04 -2.37
CA GLN A 25 -9.51 -7.28 -3.50
C GLN A 25 -10.01 -7.92 -4.80
N ALA A 26 -10.57 -7.10 -5.67
CA ALA A 26 -10.89 -7.49 -7.04
C ALA A 26 -9.56 -7.73 -7.77
N THR A 27 -9.10 -8.97 -7.79
CA THR A 27 -7.88 -9.37 -8.52
C THR A 27 -8.11 -9.13 -10.00
N GLN A 28 -7.32 -8.24 -10.61
CA GLN A 28 -7.31 -8.06 -12.06
C GLN A 28 -6.91 -9.38 -12.71
N VAL A 29 -7.71 -9.86 -13.65
CA VAL A 29 -7.44 -11.11 -14.38
C VAL A 29 -6.84 -10.80 -15.75
N VAL A 30 -5.95 -11.67 -16.24
CA VAL A 30 -5.44 -11.58 -17.59
C VAL A 30 -6.51 -12.12 -18.55
N PRO A 31 -7.01 -11.32 -19.51
CA PRO A 31 -8.07 -11.77 -20.41
C PRO A 31 -7.73 -13.07 -21.14
N ASN A 32 -8.67 -14.01 -21.16
CA ASN A 32 -8.56 -15.32 -21.81
C ASN A 32 -7.38 -16.20 -21.32
N SER A 33 -6.70 -15.86 -20.22
CA SER A 33 -5.62 -16.66 -19.64
C SER A 33 -6.11 -17.42 -18.40
N TYR A 34 -5.69 -18.67 -18.25
CA TYR A 34 -6.17 -19.57 -17.21
C TYR A 34 -5.04 -20.44 -16.66
N ILE A 35 -5.20 -20.87 -15.41
CA ILE A 35 -4.48 -21.98 -14.80
C ILE A 35 -5.43 -23.19 -14.73
N ILE A 36 -5.01 -24.30 -15.33
CA ILE A 36 -5.75 -25.56 -15.36
C ILE A 36 -4.98 -26.58 -14.52
N THR A 37 -5.58 -27.04 -13.43
CA THR A 37 -5.01 -28.04 -12.53
C THR A 37 -5.66 -29.39 -12.77
N LEU A 38 -4.85 -30.44 -12.87
CA LEU A 38 -5.33 -31.82 -13.04
C LEU A 38 -5.55 -32.52 -11.70
N LYS A 39 -6.34 -33.60 -11.71
CA LYS A 39 -6.57 -34.45 -10.53
C LYS A 39 -5.26 -35.13 -10.10
N GLN A 40 -5.08 -35.25 -8.79
CA GLN A 40 -3.92 -35.94 -8.23
C GLN A 40 -3.89 -37.42 -8.65
N GLY A 41 -2.67 -37.96 -8.80
CA GLY A 41 -2.44 -39.34 -9.22
C GLY A 41 -2.34 -39.51 -10.74
N ALA A 42 -2.36 -38.43 -11.52
CA ALA A 42 -2.00 -38.48 -12.93
C ALA A 42 -0.53 -38.91 -13.06
N SER A 43 -0.28 -40.00 -13.79
CA SER A 43 1.06 -40.37 -14.22
C SER A 43 1.63 -39.30 -15.17
N ALA A 44 2.96 -39.20 -15.27
CA ALA A 44 3.59 -38.31 -16.25
C ALA A 44 3.09 -38.60 -17.68
N ALA A 45 2.83 -39.86 -18.03
CA ALA A 45 2.28 -40.25 -19.32
C ALA A 45 0.85 -39.73 -19.55
N SER A 46 -0.04 -39.88 -18.56
CA SER A 46 -1.40 -39.31 -18.66
C SER A 46 -1.37 -37.78 -18.73
N PHE A 47 -0.45 -37.13 -18.02
CA PHE A 47 -0.32 -35.68 -18.09
C PHE A 47 0.12 -35.22 -19.49
N GLN A 48 1.10 -35.87 -20.10
CA GLN A 48 1.51 -35.56 -21.48
C GLN A 48 0.41 -35.85 -22.50
N ASN A 49 -0.35 -36.93 -22.32
CA ASN A 49 -1.51 -37.23 -23.16
C ASN A 49 -2.58 -36.13 -23.05
N HIS A 50 -2.84 -35.65 -21.83
CA HIS A 50 -3.74 -34.53 -21.60
C HIS A 50 -3.28 -33.27 -22.34
N LEU A 51 -2.01 -32.88 -22.19
CA LEU A 51 -1.45 -31.69 -22.85
C LEU A 51 -1.53 -31.80 -24.38
N SER A 52 -1.26 -32.98 -24.96
CA SER A 52 -1.43 -33.21 -26.40
C SER A 52 -2.90 -33.05 -26.82
N TRP A 53 -3.83 -33.63 -26.06
CA TRP A 53 -5.26 -33.50 -26.32
C TRP A 53 -5.72 -32.03 -26.26
N VAL A 54 -5.29 -31.27 -25.24
CA VAL A 54 -5.58 -29.82 -25.14
C VAL A 54 -5.04 -29.07 -26.36
N GLY A 55 -3.83 -29.40 -26.82
CA GLY A 55 -3.25 -28.83 -28.03
C GLY A 55 -4.10 -29.07 -29.28
N ASP A 56 -4.71 -30.26 -29.39
CA ASP A 56 -5.60 -30.60 -30.51
C ASP A 56 -6.97 -29.93 -30.38
N VAL A 57 -7.53 -29.81 -29.18
CA VAL A 57 -8.75 -29.03 -28.90
C VAL A 57 -8.54 -27.58 -29.33
N HIS A 58 -7.42 -26.97 -28.91
CA HIS A 58 -7.07 -25.60 -29.27
C HIS A 58 -6.89 -25.43 -30.78
N ARG A 59 -6.26 -26.39 -31.46
CA ARG A 59 -6.04 -26.32 -32.92
C ARG A 59 -7.35 -26.33 -33.72
N ARG A 60 -8.42 -26.92 -33.16
CA ARG A 60 -9.78 -26.94 -33.72
C ARG A 60 -10.54 -25.63 -33.48
N SER A 61 -10.09 -24.78 -32.56
CA SER A 61 -10.72 -23.48 -32.33
C SER A 61 -10.69 -22.60 -33.58
N VAL A 62 -11.81 -21.90 -33.82
CA VAL A 62 -11.95 -20.89 -34.86
C VAL A 62 -11.16 -19.63 -34.52
N SER A 63 -11.02 -19.31 -33.23
CA SER A 63 -10.29 -18.15 -32.69
C SER A 63 -8.88 -18.50 -32.20
N LYS A 64 -8.30 -19.62 -32.66
CA LYS A 64 -6.95 -20.06 -32.28
C LYS A 64 -5.83 -19.08 -32.60
N ARG A 65 -6.07 -18.11 -33.48
CA ARG A 65 -5.10 -17.05 -33.80
C ARG A 65 -5.08 -15.95 -32.74
N ASP A 66 -6.13 -15.84 -31.94
CA ASP A 66 -6.31 -14.81 -30.92
C ASP A 66 -5.83 -15.28 -29.53
N THR A 67 -5.41 -16.54 -29.42
CA THR A 67 -5.13 -17.24 -28.16
C THR A 67 -3.93 -18.16 -28.33
N THR A 68 -3.02 -18.17 -27.35
CA THR A 68 -1.72 -18.88 -27.46
C THR A 68 -1.81 -20.39 -27.28
N GLY A 69 -2.88 -20.90 -26.69
CA GLY A 69 -2.97 -22.30 -26.25
C GLY A 69 -2.20 -22.50 -24.94
N VAL A 70 -1.68 -23.70 -24.71
CA VAL A 70 -0.84 -24.00 -23.55
C VAL A 70 0.44 -23.14 -23.61
N ASP A 71 0.75 -22.44 -22.52
CA ASP A 71 1.90 -21.54 -22.40
C ASP A 71 2.96 -22.12 -21.45
N LYS A 72 2.60 -22.38 -20.18
CA LYS A 72 3.52 -22.96 -19.19
C LYS A 72 2.98 -24.26 -18.66
N VAL A 73 3.89 -25.18 -18.35
CA VAL A 73 3.58 -26.47 -17.74
C VAL A 73 4.23 -26.52 -16.36
N PHE A 74 3.45 -26.94 -15.37
CA PHE A 74 3.86 -27.10 -13.98
C PHE A 74 3.74 -28.57 -13.63
N ASP A 75 4.89 -29.23 -13.49
CA ASP A 75 5.00 -30.63 -13.09
C ASP A 75 5.79 -30.70 -11.79
N LEU A 76 5.08 -30.72 -10.68
CA LEU A 76 5.62 -30.77 -9.32
C LEU A 76 5.06 -32.00 -8.61
N ASP A 77 5.77 -32.48 -7.58
CA ASP A 77 5.30 -33.61 -6.80
C ASP A 77 3.93 -33.30 -6.16
N GLY A 78 2.93 -34.11 -6.48
CA GLY A 78 1.54 -33.92 -6.05
C GLY A 78 0.79 -32.74 -6.69
N PHE A 79 1.37 -32.03 -7.66
CA PHE A 79 0.75 -30.89 -8.34
C PHE A 79 1.13 -30.82 -9.83
N THR A 80 0.17 -31.16 -10.68
CA THR A 80 0.28 -31.04 -12.14
C THR A 80 -0.73 -30.03 -12.67
N ALA A 81 -0.25 -28.99 -13.33
CA ALA A 81 -1.07 -27.93 -13.89
C ALA A 81 -0.42 -27.34 -15.16
N TYR A 82 -1.18 -26.55 -15.89
CA TYR A 82 -0.62 -25.73 -16.97
C TYR A 82 -1.33 -24.38 -17.03
N SER A 83 -0.61 -23.35 -17.49
CA SER A 83 -1.21 -22.09 -17.90
C SER A 83 -1.49 -22.12 -19.40
N GLY A 84 -2.48 -21.35 -19.84
CA GLY A 84 -2.67 -21.15 -21.26
C GLY A 84 -3.76 -20.14 -21.56
N SER A 85 -3.73 -19.61 -22.78
CA SER A 85 -4.76 -18.73 -23.29
C SER A 85 -5.69 -19.49 -24.23
N PHE A 86 -6.99 -19.45 -23.94
CA PHE A 86 -8.01 -20.22 -24.65
C PHE A 86 -9.29 -19.38 -24.84
N ASP A 87 -9.98 -19.61 -25.96
CA ASP A 87 -11.32 -19.05 -26.14
C ASP A 87 -12.35 -19.76 -25.25
N ALA A 88 -13.55 -19.18 -25.16
CA ALA A 88 -14.61 -19.72 -24.31
C ALA A 88 -15.02 -21.16 -24.69
N ALA A 89 -15.03 -21.51 -25.97
CA ALA A 89 -15.45 -22.83 -26.45
C ALA A 89 -14.42 -23.91 -26.07
N THR A 90 -13.14 -23.63 -26.31
CA THR A 90 -12.00 -24.46 -25.94
C THR A 90 -11.95 -24.68 -24.43
N LEU A 91 -12.12 -23.61 -23.65
CA LEU A 91 -12.15 -23.72 -22.20
C LEU A 91 -13.30 -24.59 -21.69
N GLN A 92 -14.48 -24.52 -22.32
CA GLN A 92 -15.61 -25.38 -21.97
C GLN A 92 -15.35 -26.85 -22.28
N GLU A 93 -14.60 -27.15 -23.34
CA GLU A 93 -14.20 -28.52 -23.65
C GLU A 93 -13.15 -29.03 -22.65
N ILE A 94 -12.15 -28.22 -22.31
CA ILE A 94 -11.16 -28.53 -21.27
C ILE A 94 -11.85 -28.82 -19.93
N LYS A 95 -12.81 -27.97 -19.51
CA LYS A 95 -13.56 -28.13 -18.26
C LYS A 95 -14.37 -29.43 -18.17
N LYS A 96 -14.69 -30.06 -19.31
CA LYS A 96 -15.43 -31.33 -19.36
C LYS A 96 -14.53 -32.56 -19.24
N SER A 97 -13.20 -32.39 -19.32
CA SER A 97 -12.27 -33.50 -19.16
C SER A 97 -12.32 -34.05 -17.73
N ASP A 98 -12.45 -35.38 -17.61
CA ASP A 98 -12.42 -36.07 -16.32
C ASP A 98 -11.07 -35.96 -15.62
N GLU A 99 -10.02 -35.53 -16.30
CA GLU A 99 -8.69 -35.34 -15.72
C GLU A 99 -8.53 -33.98 -15.05
N VAL A 100 -9.37 -32.99 -15.39
CA VAL A 100 -9.30 -31.64 -14.85
C VAL A 100 -9.93 -31.58 -13.45
N ALA A 101 -9.20 -31.02 -12.50
CA ALA A 101 -9.68 -30.77 -11.14
C ALA A 101 -10.23 -29.35 -10.99
N PHE A 102 -9.48 -28.35 -11.47
CA PHE A 102 -9.84 -26.93 -11.36
C PHE A 102 -9.41 -26.14 -12.59
N VAL A 103 -10.20 -25.13 -12.93
CA VAL A 103 -9.86 -24.11 -13.92
C VAL A 103 -10.12 -22.76 -13.29
N GLU A 104 -9.08 -21.94 -13.19
CA GLU A 104 -9.15 -20.59 -12.63
C GLU A 104 -8.55 -19.59 -13.60
N PRO A 105 -9.06 -18.34 -13.63
CA PRO A 105 -8.46 -17.29 -14.43
C PRO A 105 -7.06 -16.96 -13.91
N ASP A 106 -6.14 -16.68 -14.82
CA ASP A 106 -4.82 -16.18 -14.48
C ASP A 106 -4.91 -14.76 -13.93
N GLN A 107 -4.23 -14.50 -12.82
CA GLN A 107 -4.38 -13.29 -12.02
C GLN A 107 -3.12 -12.44 -12.10
N VAL A 108 -3.31 -11.12 -12.17
CA VAL A 108 -2.24 -10.15 -12.01
C VAL A 108 -1.94 -10.02 -10.51
N TRP A 109 -0.67 -10.18 -10.16
CA TRP A 109 -0.15 -9.94 -8.82
C TRP A 109 0.67 -8.65 -8.84
N ASP A 110 0.19 -7.62 -8.14
CA ASP A 110 0.93 -6.37 -7.97
C ASP A 110 1.82 -6.44 -6.72
N LEU A 111 3.08 -6.01 -6.85
CA LEU A 111 4.03 -5.93 -5.73
C LEU A 111 3.78 -4.72 -4.82
N TYR A 112 2.99 -3.75 -5.28
CA TYR A 112 2.70 -2.51 -4.56
C TYR A 112 1.21 -2.20 -4.65
N THR A 113 0.52 -2.16 -3.51
CA THR A 113 -0.88 -1.75 -3.46
C THR A 113 -0.95 -0.24 -3.30
N LEU A 114 -1.08 0.53 -4.38
CA LEU A 114 -1.32 1.97 -4.27
C LEU A 114 -2.77 2.24 -3.89
N SER A 115 -2.99 3.25 -3.06
CA SER A 115 -4.31 3.79 -2.72
C SER A 115 -4.53 5.13 -3.39
N THR A 116 -5.78 5.43 -3.71
CA THR A 116 -6.19 6.70 -4.32
C THR A 116 -7.20 7.39 -3.42
N GLN A 117 -6.90 8.62 -3.01
CA GLN A 117 -7.87 9.54 -2.42
C GLN A 117 -8.36 10.50 -3.50
N SER A 118 -9.59 10.32 -3.95
CA SER A 118 -10.23 11.24 -4.89
C SER A 118 -10.76 12.50 -4.19
N GLY A 119 -10.81 13.61 -4.93
CA GLY A 119 -11.20 14.91 -4.38
C GLY A 119 -10.18 15.47 -3.39
N ALA A 120 -8.91 15.10 -3.52
CA ALA A 120 -7.82 15.60 -2.68
C ALA A 120 -7.54 17.09 -2.95
N PRO A 121 -7.06 17.85 -1.96
CA PRO A 121 -6.57 19.20 -2.17
C PRO A 121 -5.48 19.23 -3.26
N TRP A 122 -5.42 20.33 -4.00
CA TRP A 122 -4.53 20.50 -5.15
C TRP A 122 -3.06 20.18 -4.83
N GLY A 123 -2.60 20.44 -3.59
CA GLY A 123 -1.24 20.15 -3.15
C GLY A 123 -0.93 18.65 -3.15
N LEU A 124 -1.85 17.83 -2.63
CA LEU A 124 -1.70 16.36 -2.64
C LEU A 124 -1.77 15.79 -4.06
N GLY A 125 -2.65 16.34 -4.90
CA GLY A 125 -2.71 16.00 -6.32
C GLY A 125 -1.40 16.31 -7.05
N SER A 126 -0.84 17.49 -6.79
CA SER A 126 0.41 17.95 -7.41
C SER A 126 1.63 17.12 -7.03
N ILE A 127 1.76 16.68 -5.77
CA ILE A 127 2.91 15.86 -5.35
C ILE A 127 2.85 14.42 -5.83
N SER A 128 1.67 13.90 -6.18
CA SER A 128 1.48 12.53 -6.64
C SER A 128 1.41 12.38 -8.16
N HIS A 129 1.34 13.49 -8.90
CA HIS A 129 1.15 13.48 -10.36
C HIS A 129 2.13 14.41 -11.09
N ARG A 130 2.65 13.94 -12.22
CA ARG A 130 3.46 14.79 -13.13
C ARG A 130 2.61 15.74 -13.97
N LYS A 131 1.34 15.39 -14.21
CA LYS A 131 0.41 16.25 -14.95
C LYS A 131 -0.24 17.23 -13.98
N PRO A 132 -0.42 18.50 -14.37
CA PRO A 132 -1.04 19.49 -13.53
C PRO A 132 -2.54 19.19 -13.30
N ASN A 133 -3.11 19.81 -12.27
CA ASN A 133 -4.54 19.80 -11.94
C ASN A 133 -5.14 18.42 -11.62
N SER A 134 -4.32 17.47 -11.16
CA SER A 134 -4.87 16.24 -10.58
C SER A 134 -5.68 16.56 -9.32
N THR A 135 -6.83 15.91 -9.19
CA THR A 135 -7.67 15.93 -7.98
C THR A 135 -7.60 14.60 -7.23
N ASP A 136 -6.77 13.67 -7.70
CA ASP A 136 -6.49 12.40 -7.04
C ASP A 136 -5.14 12.48 -6.33
N TYR A 137 -5.08 11.96 -5.11
CA TYR A 137 -3.83 11.70 -4.41
C TYR A 137 -3.56 10.19 -4.42
N VAL A 138 -2.55 9.79 -5.19
CA VAL A 138 -2.10 8.40 -5.25
C VAL A 138 -0.91 8.23 -4.29
N TYR A 139 -1.03 7.31 -3.36
CA TYR A 139 -0.03 7.09 -2.31
C TYR A 139 0.09 5.62 -1.92
N ASP A 140 1.23 5.27 -1.33
CA ASP A 140 1.41 3.98 -0.69
C ASP A 140 0.73 3.99 0.70
N PRO A 141 -0.32 3.18 0.93
CA PRO A 141 -0.96 3.08 2.23
C PRO A 141 -0.07 2.39 3.28
N ALA A 142 1.04 1.76 2.88
CA ALA A 142 2.00 1.17 3.78
C ALA A 142 2.72 2.25 4.58
N GLY A 143 2.71 2.11 5.91
CA GLY A 143 3.41 2.99 6.84
C GLY A 143 2.75 4.36 7.03
N LEU A 144 2.49 5.13 5.97
CA LEU A 144 1.95 6.51 6.05
C LEU A 144 2.71 7.42 7.03
N GLY A 145 4.01 7.20 7.19
CA GLY A 145 4.84 7.91 8.18
C GLY A 145 4.71 7.41 9.62
N ALA A 146 4.07 6.26 9.87
CA ALA A 146 4.13 5.60 11.17
C ALA A 146 5.60 5.44 11.61
N ASP A 147 5.85 5.64 12.91
CA ASP A 147 7.19 5.67 13.53
C ASP A 147 8.12 6.80 13.00
N HIS A 148 7.58 7.76 12.24
CA HIS A 148 8.29 8.99 11.85
C HIS A 148 7.73 10.20 12.59
N TYR A 149 8.55 11.24 12.71
CA TYR A 149 8.29 12.41 13.55
C TYR A 149 8.45 13.71 12.74
N ALA A 150 7.43 14.56 12.79
CA ALA A 150 7.49 15.92 12.27
C ALA A 150 7.65 16.89 13.45
N TYR A 151 8.80 17.56 13.53
CA TYR A 151 9.03 18.63 14.50
C TYR A 151 8.60 19.96 13.87
N ILE A 152 7.60 20.59 14.46
CA ILE A 152 6.96 21.80 13.92
C ILE A 152 7.49 23.00 14.71
N ILE A 153 8.46 23.71 14.11
CA ILE A 153 9.02 24.94 14.68
C ILE A 153 8.19 26.12 14.19
N ASP A 154 7.19 26.52 14.99
CA ASP A 154 6.15 27.46 14.56
C ASP A 154 5.47 28.17 15.78
N THR A 155 4.22 28.58 15.63
CA THR A 155 3.34 29.29 16.58
C THR A 155 2.80 28.41 17.71
N GLY A 156 2.98 27.09 17.60
CA GLY A 156 2.51 26.09 18.56
C GLY A 156 1.82 24.93 17.86
N LEU A 157 1.05 24.15 18.62
CA LEU A 157 0.17 23.10 18.10
C LEU A 157 -1.08 22.98 18.97
N ASP A 158 -2.26 22.86 18.36
CA ASP A 158 -3.43 22.28 19.02
C ASP A 158 -3.32 20.75 19.00
N THR A 159 -2.77 20.17 20.06
CA THR A 159 -2.55 18.70 20.15
C THR A 159 -3.85 17.90 20.23
N GLU A 160 -4.96 18.54 20.60
CA GLU A 160 -6.27 17.90 20.75
C GLU A 160 -7.09 17.92 19.45
N HIS A 161 -6.59 18.58 18.41
CA HIS A 161 -7.28 18.66 17.13
C HIS A 161 -7.56 17.27 16.54
N VAL A 162 -8.81 17.04 16.12
CA VAL A 162 -9.32 15.73 15.66
C VAL A 162 -8.57 15.13 14.46
N GLU A 163 -7.83 15.96 13.72
CA GLU A 163 -6.98 15.53 12.60
C GLU A 163 -5.71 14.80 13.05
N PHE A 164 -5.29 14.98 14.30
CA PHE A 164 -4.06 14.36 14.81
C PHE A 164 -4.30 13.06 15.56
N GLU A 165 -5.51 12.77 16.02
CA GLU A 165 -5.88 11.50 16.66
C GLU A 165 -4.92 11.13 17.81
N GLY A 166 -4.51 12.13 18.60
CA GLY A 166 -3.57 11.95 19.71
C GLY A 166 -2.10 11.81 19.32
N ARG A 167 -1.75 11.97 18.04
CA ARG A 167 -0.35 11.93 17.54
C ARG A 167 0.43 13.23 17.75
N GLY A 168 -0.22 14.28 18.26
CA GLY A 168 0.41 15.55 18.61
C GLY A 168 0.98 15.56 20.02
N THR A 169 2.20 16.07 20.19
CA THR A 169 2.85 16.21 21.50
C THR A 169 3.47 17.60 21.66
N LEU A 170 3.47 18.11 22.89
CA LEU A 170 4.16 19.35 23.24
C LEU A 170 5.63 19.06 23.52
N GLY A 171 6.53 19.69 22.76
CA GLY A 171 7.98 19.53 22.89
C GLY A 171 8.62 20.68 23.66
N TYR A 172 8.78 21.82 23.00
CA TYR A 172 9.45 23.00 23.57
C TYR A 172 8.67 24.30 23.37
N ASN A 173 8.66 25.13 24.39
CA ASN A 173 8.06 26.45 24.36
C ASN A 173 9.11 27.49 24.71
N ALA A 174 9.52 28.29 23.73
CA ALA A 174 10.49 29.35 23.92
C ALA A 174 9.93 30.56 24.72
N TYR A 175 8.62 30.54 25.04
CA TYR A 175 7.95 31.53 25.88
C TYR A 175 7.40 30.87 27.16
N PRO A 176 8.25 30.54 28.15
CA PRO A 176 7.88 29.72 29.30
C PRO A 176 6.79 30.32 30.19
N ASN A 177 6.61 31.64 30.15
CA ASN A 177 5.56 32.34 30.89
C ASN A 177 4.22 32.43 30.14
N SER A 178 4.16 31.89 28.92
CA SER A 178 2.96 31.83 28.07
C SER A 178 2.48 30.38 27.95
N GLN A 179 1.15 30.20 27.85
CA GLN A 179 0.55 28.88 27.63
C GLN A 179 1.13 28.21 26.38
N PHE A 180 1.47 26.92 26.49
CA PHE A 180 2.04 26.13 25.40
C PHE A 180 0.93 25.58 24.48
N ILE A 181 0.30 26.49 23.76
CA ILE A 181 -0.73 26.20 22.76
C ILE A 181 -0.45 27.00 21.49
N ASP A 182 -1.06 26.57 20.38
CA ASP A 182 -1.14 27.42 19.20
C ASP A 182 -2.23 28.48 19.39
N LYS A 183 -1.83 29.75 19.55
CA LYS A 183 -2.77 30.88 19.68
C LYS A 183 -3.17 31.47 18.33
N ILE A 184 -2.49 31.10 17.25
CA ILE A 184 -2.59 31.75 15.93
C ILE A 184 -3.19 30.79 14.90
N GLY A 185 -2.97 29.49 15.06
CA GLY A 185 -3.44 28.42 14.19
C GLY A 185 -2.48 28.08 13.05
N HIS A 186 -1.41 28.85 12.85
CA HIS A 186 -0.47 28.64 11.74
C HIS A 186 0.28 27.32 11.88
N GLY A 187 0.81 27.02 13.07
CA GLY A 187 1.56 25.79 13.34
C GLY A 187 0.66 24.56 13.25
N THR A 188 -0.58 24.67 13.73
CA THR A 188 -1.60 23.64 13.60
C THR A 188 -1.97 23.36 12.14
N HIS A 189 -2.09 24.40 11.32
CA HIS A 189 -2.35 24.25 9.89
C HIS A 189 -1.17 23.59 9.15
N VAL A 190 0.07 24.01 9.45
CA VAL A 190 1.30 23.38 8.92
C VAL A 190 1.37 21.90 9.31
N ALA A 191 1.12 21.59 10.58
CA ALA A 191 1.08 20.23 11.09
C ALA A 191 -0.02 19.38 10.42
N GLY A 192 -1.19 19.96 10.16
CA GLY A 192 -2.29 19.32 9.43
C GLY A 192 -1.91 18.93 8.02
N THR A 193 -1.18 19.79 7.31
CA THR A 193 -0.67 19.52 5.95
C THR A 193 0.34 18.38 5.94
N ILE A 194 1.17 18.27 6.99
CA ILE A 194 2.18 17.21 7.07
C ILE A 194 1.54 15.89 7.49
N ALA A 195 0.74 15.88 8.56
CA ALA A 195 0.36 14.64 9.26
C ALA A 195 -1.11 14.57 9.72
N GLY A 196 -2.00 15.45 9.22
CA GLY A 196 -3.44 15.31 9.44
C GLY A 196 -3.99 14.01 8.82
N LYS A 197 -4.95 13.36 9.49
CA LYS A 197 -5.55 12.11 9.00
C LYS A 197 -6.22 12.27 7.63
N THR A 198 -6.87 13.41 7.40
CA THR A 198 -7.69 13.66 6.20
C THR A 198 -6.87 14.32 5.10
N TYR A 199 -6.06 15.32 5.46
CA TYR A 199 -5.36 16.17 4.48
C TYR A 199 -3.84 16.08 4.54
N GLY A 200 -3.28 15.28 5.45
CA GLY A 200 -1.85 15.11 5.59
C GLY A 200 -1.23 14.26 4.48
N VAL A 201 0.04 14.54 4.18
CA VAL A 201 0.89 13.69 3.33
C VAL A 201 1.27 12.41 4.08
N ALA A 202 1.82 12.54 5.29
CA ALA A 202 2.23 11.45 6.17
C ALA A 202 1.18 11.24 7.28
N LYS A 203 0.02 10.72 6.88
CA LYS A 203 -1.22 10.64 7.70
C LYS A 203 -1.08 9.90 9.04
N LYS A 204 0.00 9.15 9.28
CA LYS A 204 0.27 8.41 10.54
C LYS A 204 1.53 8.88 11.26
N ALA A 205 2.20 9.95 10.80
CA ALA A 205 3.36 10.51 11.48
C ALA A 205 3.00 11.12 12.84
N SER A 206 3.96 11.08 13.77
CA SER A 206 3.87 11.77 15.05
C SER A 206 4.29 13.23 14.89
N ILE A 207 3.67 14.13 15.64
CA ILE A 207 3.92 15.57 15.55
C ILE A 207 4.48 16.05 16.89
N VAL A 208 5.58 16.80 16.85
CA VAL A 208 6.22 17.40 18.02
C VAL A 208 6.21 18.90 17.87
N SER A 209 5.49 19.60 18.75
CA SER A 209 5.39 21.06 18.74
C SER A 209 6.64 21.70 19.32
N VAL A 210 7.19 22.67 18.60
CA VAL A 210 8.29 23.53 19.04
C VAL A 210 7.85 24.97 18.82
N ARG A 211 7.33 25.60 19.86
CA ARG A 211 6.72 26.92 19.82
C ARG A 211 7.78 28.02 19.92
N VAL A 212 7.95 28.76 18.84
CA VAL A 212 8.90 29.88 18.70
C VAL A 212 8.24 31.20 18.33
N PHE A 213 6.91 31.26 18.15
CA PHE A 213 6.14 32.52 18.02
C PHE A 213 5.03 32.60 19.10
N ASP A 214 4.83 33.77 19.72
CA ASP A 214 3.72 34.02 20.67
C ASP A 214 2.62 34.90 20.07
N THR A 215 2.99 36.01 19.43
CA THR A 215 2.06 37.01 18.86
C THR A 215 2.29 37.27 17.37
N GLY A 216 2.89 36.31 16.65
CA GLY A 216 3.10 36.37 15.20
C GLY A 216 4.47 36.91 14.76
N SER A 217 5.29 37.40 15.69
CA SER A 217 6.70 37.74 15.45
C SER A 217 7.61 37.01 16.43
N SER A 218 8.85 36.80 16.01
CA SER A 218 9.89 36.17 16.83
C SER A 218 11.24 36.72 16.43
N THR A 219 12.25 36.51 17.27
CA THR A 219 13.64 36.86 16.94
C THR A 219 14.38 35.63 16.43
N THR A 220 15.39 35.81 15.60
CA THR A 220 16.27 34.73 15.15
C THR A 220 16.86 33.94 16.32
N ALA A 221 17.17 34.60 17.44
CA ALA A 221 17.67 33.94 18.64
C ALA A 221 16.66 32.95 19.24
N ILE A 222 15.38 33.32 19.30
CA ILE A 222 14.30 32.44 19.79
C ILE A 222 14.06 31.27 18.83
N VAL A 223 14.07 31.53 17.52
CA VAL A 223 13.93 30.45 16.52
C VAL A 223 15.10 29.47 16.61
N LEU A 224 16.33 29.96 16.75
CA LEU A 224 17.52 29.13 16.93
C LEU A 224 17.51 28.33 18.23
N ASP A 225 16.95 28.88 19.30
CA ASP A 225 16.77 28.17 20.57
C ASP A 225 15.82 26.97 20.41
N GLY A 226 14.66 27.18 19.78
CA GLY A 226 13.73 26.10 19.46
C GLY A 226 14.33 25.05 18.51
N PHE A 227 15.07 25.49 17.48
CA PHE A 227 15.79 24.58 16.59
C PHE A 227 16.85 23.76 17.33
N SER A 228 17.64 24.39 18.19
CA SER A 228 18.65 23.72 19.00
C SER A 228 18.03 22.65 19.90
N TRP A 229 16.90 22.96 20.53
CA TRP A 229 16.15 21.99 21.32
C TRP A 229 15.68 20.81 20.47
N ALA A 230 15.09 21.06 19.30
CA ALA A 230 14.57 20.01 18.42
C ALA A 230 15.68 19.03 18.00
N VAL A 231 16.83 19.56 17.56
CA VAL A 231 18.00 18.74 17.17
C VAL A 231 18.51 17.89 18.34
N LYS A 232 18.56 18.46 19.55
CA LYS A 232 18.96 17.71 20.76
C LYS A 232 17.98 16.60 21.09
N ASP A 233 16.67 16.87 21.05
CA ASP A 233 15.63 15.86 21.32
C ASP A 233 15.68 14.71 20.31
N ILE A 234 15.79 15.03 19.01
CA ILE A 234 15.94 14.04 17.93
C ILE A 234 17.17 13.16 18.18
N THR A 235 18.30 13.77 18.51
CA THR A 235 19.57 13.06 18.70
C THR A 235 19.54 12.18 19.95
N ALA A 236 19.05 12.72 21.07
CA ALA A 236 18.97 12.01 22.35
C ALA A 236 18.04 10.79 22.27
N LYS A 237 17.00 10.84 21.43
CA LYS A 237 16.07 9.72 21.22
C LYS A 237 16.45 8.78 20.09
N GLY A 238 17.59 8.99 19.42
CA GLY A 238 18.02 8.15 18.30
C GLY A 238 17.09 8.20 17.08
N ARG A 239 16.43 9.35 16.84
CA ARG A 239 15.40 9.51 15.79
C ARG A 239 15.90 10.20 14.53
N GLN A 240 17.21 10.31 14.32
CA GLN A 240 17.81 11.07 13.21
C GLN A 240 17.33 10.58 11.85
N ALA A 241 17.19 9.26 11.66
CA ALA A 241 16.72 8.66 10.42
C ALA A 241 15.18 8.68 10.24
N LYS A 242 14.44 9.15 11.25
CA LYS A 242 12.97 9.08 11.32
C LYS A 242 12.31 10.44 11.52
N SER A 243 13.09 11.52 11.58
CA SER A 243 12.58 12.85 11.93
C SER A 243 12.83 13.86 10.84
N VAL A 244 11.86 14.75 10.63
CA VAL A 244 11.98 15.95 9.78
C VAL A 244 11.63 17.16 10.63
N ILE A 245 12.41 18.23 10.48
CA ILE A 245 12.10 19.55 11.05
C ILE A 245 11.41 20.37 9.97
N SER A 246 10.25 20.94 10.29
CA SER A 246 9.55 21.91 9.43
C SER A 246 9.62 23.29 10.06
N MET A 247 10.01 24.28 9.26
CA MET A 247 10.16 25.69 9.61
C MET A 247 9.46 26.53 8.53
N SER A 248 8.13 26.62 8.60
CA SER A 248 7.31 27.41 7.66
C SER A 248 7.36 28.91 8.00
N LEU A 249 8.56 29.47 8.02
CA LEU A 249 8.88 30.83 8.42
C LEU A 249 9.97 31.39 7.50
N GLY A 250 9.98 32.71 7.31
CA GLY A 250 10.93 33.40 6.44
C GLY A 250 10.55 34.86 6.27
N GLU A 251 11.49 35.66 5.76
CA GLU A 251 11.31 37.07 5.37
C GLU A 251 11.38 37.22 3.85
#